data_AF-A0A8H6ZJI8-F1
#
_entry.id   AF-A0A8H6ZJI8-F1
#
_cell.length_a   1.000
_cell.length_b   1.000
_cell.length_c   1.000
_cell.angle_alpha   90.00
_cell.angle_beta   90.00
_cell.angle_gamma   90.00
#
_symmetry.space_group_name_H-M   'P 1'
#
loop_
_entity.id
_entity.type
_entity.pdbx_description
1 polymer ?
#
loop_
_entity_poly.entity_id
_entity_poly.type
_entity_poly.pdbx_seq_one_letter_code
_entity_poly.pdbx_strand_id
1 'polypeptide(L)'
;MRSRPRLDAGTAVARAQTRPPDNLSSALNIPCNRRLANKATSPASYDPYDAASWSVSMALISGMINELDDPASLHALKTFQELVKLLPSTEQAKPQILLLAGGILTYRDDTGTEIVFRQESNFYYLSGCQVPGSYLVVAYQAGTSLAETPSVDLFIPKAELADMMWSVPPPSIEDAAKIHDVTKVDHSAALPGVLETLAKAYPDALCHTLPRGSPLFPSLPGKYTDILLTSGDKTLAVTDAYLLPALQRARLTKTEAEITAIRQANQISSRAHEVVMRVLGAAVRGAITKAEGAGVSRPLLPGEWLIEKEAEAEAIFVASCRREGSVHQAYLPIVAASTRASTLHYCCNDREFAWGPVKPHDHHNGNDLAHSDKHLDPQVLLIDAGCEWNCYASDITRTMPVGNGGKFTPEARAIYELVLEMQKESMKLLKPGLHWDDVQLLCHRVLIKGFQALGIFKSPSSPGSGSWNSAEAILASGISSAFFPHGVGHSLGMDVHDVPEASKPAVNPTIQIEETKGHESFYSFLRLRLPLEKNMVVTVEPGCYFSPHLIAPVRDSKQINLDVLKRYEGVGGVRIEDVVLITEEGYENLTTVLSDVAWIEGVCSGEL
;
A
#
# COMPACT_ATOMS: atom_id res chain seq x y z
N MET A 1 -45.64 10.34 21.25
CA MET A 1 -45.98 11.72 21.70
C MET A 1 -44.82 12.61 21.30
N ARG A 2 -44.86 13.68 20.51
CA ARG A 2 -45.87 14.54 19.86
C ARG A 2 -45.20 15.07 18.56
N SER A 3 -45.78 14.84 17.38
CA SER A 3 -46.62 15.78 16.59
C SER A 3 -45.84 16.59 15.52
N ARG A 4 -46.04 16.21 14.26
CA ARG A 4 -45.83 17.04 13.05
C ARG A 4 -46.85 18.21 13.01
N PRO A 5 -46.64 19.17 12.09
CA PRO A 5 -47.74 19.71 11.30
C PRO A 5 -47.57 19.40 9.80
N ARG A 6 -48.71 19.10 9.16
CA ARG A 6 -48.93 19.13 7.70
C ARG A 6 -49.28 20.56 7.28
N LEU A 7 -49.02 20.90 6.03
CA LEU A 7 -49.81 21.87 5.26
C LEU A 7 -50.04 21.32 3.84
N ASP A 8 -51.26 21.53 3.37
CA ASP A 8 -51.93 20.92 2.22
C ASP A 8 -51.69 21.63 0.88
N ALA A 9 -52.18 20.94 -0.15
CA ALA A 9 -52.07 21.15 -1.60
C ALA A 9 -52.67 22.44 -2.20
N GLY A 10 -52.22 22.76 -3.42
CA GLY A 10 -52.84 23.73 -4.32
C GLY A 10 -52.33 23.58 -5.77
N THR A 11 -53.22 23.14 -6.65
CA THR A 11 -53.14 22.83 -8.09
C THR A 11 -52.73 23.98 -9.03
N ALA A 12 -52.07 23.66 -10.16
CA ALA A 12 -52.45 24.15 -11.50
C ALA A 12 -51.72 23.39 -12.64
N VAL A 13 -52.52 22.91 -13.60
CA VAL A 13 -52.14 22.24 -14.85
C VAL A 13 -52.08 23.30 -15.96
N ALA A 14 -51.06 23.27 -16.82
CA ALA A 14 -51.12 23.91 -18.13
C ALA A 14 -50.45 23.03 -19.19
N ARG A 15 -51.28 22.51 -20.10
CA ARG A 15 -50.91 21.86 -21.35
C ARG A 15 -50.47 22.93 -22.36
N ALA A 16 -49.44 22.63 -23.16
CA ALA A 16 -49.31 23.19 -24.50
C ALA A 16 -48.89 22.07 -25.46
N GLN A 17 -49.81 21.69 -26.34
CA GLN A 17 -49.59 20.93 -27.56
C GLN A 17 -49.05 21.88 -28.64
N THR A 18 -48.08 21.46 -29.45
CA THR A 18 -48.09 21.71 -30.90
C THR A 18 -47.30 20.61 -31.63
N ARG A 19 -47.81 20.25 -32.81
CA ARG A 19 -47.46 19.12 -33.69
C ARG A 19 -46.31 19.47 -34.66
N PRO A 20 -45.73 18.46 -35.34
CA PRO A 20 -44.54 18.58 -36.20
C PRO A 20 -44.89 18.91 -37.66
N PRO A 21 -43.89 19.02 -38.55
CA PRO A 21 -44.09 18.62 -39.93
C PRO A 21 -43.14 17.51 -40.38
N ASP A 22 -43.72 16.64 -41.21
CA ASP A 22 -43.17 15.48 -41.89
C ASP A 22 -42.22 15.83 -43.06
N ASN A 23 -41.39 14.82 -43.38
CA ASN A 23 -40.95 14.36 -44.71
C ASN A 23 -40.35 15.34 -45.72
N LEU A 24 -39.16 14.96 -46.22
CA LEU A 24 -38.91 14.84 -47.66
C LEU A 24 -37.66 13.98 -47.93
N SER A 25 -37.88 12.82 -48.55
CA SER A 25 -36.89 12.03 -49.26
C SER A 25 -36.69 12.57 -50.68
N SER A 26 -35.45 12.72 -51.14
CA SER A 26 -35.12 12.55 -52.56
C SER A 26 -33.61 12.45 -52.78
N ALA A 27 -33.22 11.37 -53.45
CA ALA A 27 -31.89 11.10 -53.99
C ALA A 27 -31.48 12.09 -55.09
N LEU A 28 -30.17 12.23 -55.36
CA LEU A 28 -29.57 12.32 -56.71
C LEU A 28 -28.02 12.36 -56.70
N ASN A 29 -27.44 11.23 -57.13
CA ASN A 29 -26.25 10.93 -57.93
C ASN A 29 -25.20 11.99 -58.41
N ILE A 30 -23.90 11.67 -58.14
CA ILE A 30 -22.72 11.49 -59.07
C ILE A 30 -22.05 12.77 -59.70
N PRO A 31 -20.71 12.86 -60.02
CA PRO A 31 -19.61 11.85 -60.05
C PRO A 31 -18.25 12.19 -59.38
N CYS A 32 -17.51 11.08 -59.22
CA CYS A 32 -16.06 10.82 -59.10
C CYS A 32 -15.08 11.64 -59.98
N ASN A 33 -13.93 12.08 -59.42
CA ASN A 33 -12.56 11.63 -59.80
C ASN A 33 -11.44 12.57 -59.25
N ARG A 34 -10.49 12.02 -58.47
CA ARG A 34 -9.05 12.01 -58.82
C ARG A 34 -8.25 11.12 -57.87
N ARG A 35 -7.48 10.22 -58.51
CA ARG A 35 -6.55 9.23 -57.97
C ARG A 35 -5.36 9.90 -57.29
N LEU A 36 -4.76 9.21 -56.31
CA LEU A 36 -3.37 8.73 -56.39
C LEU A 36 -3.15 7.60 -55.38
N ALA A 37 -2.42 6.58 -55.82
CA ALA A 37 -2.31 5.26 -55.24
C ALA A 37 -1.29 5.18 -54.10
N ASN A 38 -1.53 4.28 -53.14
CA ASN A 38 -0.48 3.48 -52.54
C ASN A 38 -1.03 2.12 -52.08
N LYS A 39 -0.27 1.07 -52.38
CA LYS A 39 -0.57 -0.34 -52.17
C LYS A 39 -0.76 -0.64 -50.68
N ALA A 40 -1.90 -1.23 -50.32
CA ALA A 40 -2.10 -1.92 -49.06
C ALA A 40 -2.55 -3.36 -49.34
N THR A 41 -1.79 -4.31 -48.83
CA THR A 41 -2.09 -5.74 -48.75
C THR A 41 -3.37 -5.97 -47.94
N SER A 42 -4.21 -6.91 -48.38
CA SER A 42 -5.49 -7.25 -47.72
C SER A 42 -5.27 -7.73 -46.28
N PRO A 43 -6.07 -7.30 -45.29
CA PRO A 43 -6.19 -8.02 -44.04
C PRO A 43 -7.15 -9.20 -44.24
N ALA A 44 -6.72 -10.38 -43.78
CA ALA A 44 -7.57 -11.55 -43.63
C ALA A 44 -8.79 -11.21 -42.75
N SER A 45 -9.93 -11.81 -43.08
CA SER A 45 -11.19 -11.72 -42.34
C SER A 45 -11.00 -12.12 -40.88
N TYR A 46 -11.23 -11.17 -39.97
CA TYR A 46 -11.36 -11.42 -38.54
C TYR A 46 -12.74 -12.05 -38.27
N ASP A 47 -12.76 -13.32 -37.87
CA ASP A 47 -13.96 -13.98 -37.35
C ASP A 47 -13.95 -13.89 -35.81
N PRO A 48 -14.84 -13.11 -35.19
CA PRO A 48 -14.88 -12.92 -33.74
C PRO A 48 -15.31 -14.18 -32.95
N TYR A 49 -15.59 -15.31 -33.61
CA TYR A 49 -16.07 -16.54 -32.97
C TYR A 49 -15.10 -17.73 -33.01
N ASP A 50 -13.85 -17.53 -33.48
CA ASP A 50 -12.86 -18.62 -33.48
C ASP A 50 -12.24 -18.83 -32.08
N ALA A 51 -12.69 -19.89 -31.41
CA ALA A 51 -12.25 -20.30 -30.07
C ALA A 51 -10.73 -20.56 -29.97
N ALA A 52 -10.05 -20.85 -31.09
CA ALA A 52 -8.60 -21.03 -31.08
C ALA A 52 -7.85 -19.72 -30.82
N SER A 53 -8.38 -18.57 -31.24
CA SER A 53 -7.74 -17.25 -31.05
C SER A 53 -7.73 -16.79 -29.58
N TRP A 54 -8.69 -17.25 -28.77
CA TRP A 54 -8.77 -16.99 -27.32
C TRP A 54 -7.73 -17.80 -26.53
N SER A 55 -7.46 -19.03 -26.97
CA SER A 55 -6.45 -19.90 -26.33
C SER A 55 -5.02 -19.37 -26.48
N VAL A 56 -4.71 -18.70 -27.59
CA VAL A 56 -3.39 -18.09 -27.84
C VAL A 56 -3.18 -16.84 -26.99
N SER A 57 -4.23 -16.09 -26.66
CA SER A 57 -4.12 -14.90 -25.80
C SER A 57 -3.94 -15.26 -24.32
N MET A 58 -4.55 -16.35 -23.85
CA MET A 58 -4.28 -16.91 -22.51
C MET A 58 -2.88 -17.55 -22.43
N ALA A 59 -2.42 -18.21 -23.50
CA ALA A 59 -1.07 -18.78 -23.57
C ALA A 59 0.03 -17.71 -23.66
N LEU A 60 -0.23 -16.56 -24.28
CA LEU A 60 0.71 -15.41 -24.30
C LEU A 60 0.74 -14.65 -22.97
N ILE A 61 -0.35 -14.65 -22.20
CA ILE A 61 -0.35 -14.17 -20.81
C ILE A 61 0.35 -15.19 -19.91
N SER A 62 0.15 -16.49 -20.12
CA SER A 62 0.82 -17.58 -19.39
C SER A 62 2.32 -17.70 -19.73
N GLY A 63 2.74 -17.37 -20.94
CA GLY A 63 4.13 -17.47 -21.40
C GLY A 63 5.09 -16.40 -20.88
N MET A 64 4.58 -15.35 -20.24
CA MET A 64 5.40 -14.34 -19.52
C MET A 64 5.44 -14.58 -18.00
N ILE A 65 4.78 -15.63 -17.50
CA ILE A 65 4.64 -15.92 -16.05
C ILE A 65 5.71 -16.91 -15.54
N ASN A 66 6.42 -17.62 -16.42
CA ASN A 66 7.26 -18.76 -16.04
C ASN A 66 8.68 -18.47 -15.49
N GLU A 67 8.92 -17.32 -14.85
CA GLU A 67 10.13 -17.10 -14.02
C GLU A 67 9.83 -16.47 -12.64
N LEU A 68 8.56 -16.36 -12.26
CA LEU A 68 8.08 -15.58 -11.10
C LEU A 68 7.17 -16.38 -10.14
N ASP A 69 7.23 -17.71 -10.15
CA ASP A 69 6.37 -18.52 -9.29
C ASP A 69 6.67 -18.23 -7.81
N ASP A 70 5.64 -17.76 -7.09
CA ASP A 70 5.64 -17.65 -5.63
C ASP A 70 5.83 -19.07 -5.06
N PRO A 71 6.98 -19.37 -4.42
CA PRO A 71 7.36 -20.74 -4.11
C PRO A 71 6.64 -21.20 -2.83
N ALA A 72 5.35 -21.48 -2.95
CA ALA A 72 4.48 -21.91 -1.85
C ALA A 72 5.09 -23.09 -1.05
N SER A 73 5.78 -24.03 -1.70
CA SER A 73 6.49 -25.12 -1.03
C SER A 73 7.66 -24.64 -0.16
N LEU A 74 8.43 -23.67 -0.62
CA LEU A 74 9.51 -23.04 0.13
C LEU A 74 8.97 -22.21 1.31
N HIS A 75 7.89 -21.47 1.08
CA HIS A 75 7.20 -20.70 2.12
C HIS A 75 6.60 -21.60 3.21
N ALA A 76 6.03 -22.74 2.83
CA ALA A 76 5.61 -23.77 3.77
C ALA A 76 6.78 -24.31 4.60
N LEU A 77 7.90 -24.67 3.96
CA LEU A 77 9.09 -25.14 4.67
C LEU A 77 9.62 -24.10 5.66
N LYS A 78 9.77 -22.85 5.22
CA LYS A 78 10.22 -21.74 6.06
C LYS A 78 9.30 -21.52 7.26
N THR A 79 7.98 -21.61 7.04
CA THR A 79 6.98 -21.51 8.10
C THR A 79 7.13 -22.63 9.12
N PHE A 80 7.34 -23.88 8.68
CA PHE A 80 7.56 -24.99 9.61
C PHE A 80 8.88 -24.89 10.39
N GLN A 81 9.94 -24.38 9.76
CA GLN A 81 11.22 -24.14 10.44
C GLN A 81 11.06 -23.15 11.61
N GLU A 82 10.23 -22.11 11.45
CA GLU A 82 9.90 -21.19 12.54
C GLU A 82 8.90 -21.79 13.54
N LEU A 83 7.92 -22.56 13.06
CA LEU A 83 6.92 -23.22 13.90
C LEU A 83 7.57 -24.20 14.87
N VAL A 84 8.48 -25.06 14.41
CA VAL A 84 9.16 -26.04 15.26
C VAL A 84 9.97 -25.36 16.38
N LYS A 85 10.56 -24.19 16.13
CA LYS A 85 11.28 -23.40 17.16
C LYS A 85 10.35 -22.87 18.26
N LEU A 86 9.06 -22.70 17.96
CA LEU A 86 8.05 -22.23 18.91
C LEU A 86 7.43 -23.36 19.75
N LEU A 87 7.53 -24.60 19.28
CA LEU A 87 6.93 -25.75 19.94
C LEU A 87 7.71 -26.18 21.19
N PRO A 88 7.02 -26.69 22.22
CA PRO A 88 7.65 -27.42 23.31
C PRO A 88 8.48 -28.58 22.77
N SER A 89 9.62 -28.89 23.40
CA SER A 89 10.56 -29.92 22.92
C SER A 89 9.91 -31.30 22.74
N THR A 90 8.86 -31.62 23.50
CA THR A 90 8.09 -32.88 23.39
C THR A 90 7.20 -32.96 22.15
N GLU A 91 6.90 -31.83 21.52
CA GLU A 91 6.03 -31.71 20.35
C GLU A 91 6.82 -31.58 19.04
N GLN A 92 8.10 -31.16 19.10
CA GLN A 92 8.92 -30.84 17.92
C GLN A 92 9.12 -32.01 16.94
N ALA A 93 9.19 -33.24 17.45
CA ALA A 93 9.40 -34.45 16.63
C ALA A 93 8.09 -35.02 16.06
N LYS A 94 6.92 -34.54 16.52
CA LYS A 94 5.63 -35.05 16.06
C LYS A 94 5.33 -34.53 14.65
N PRO A 95 4.46 -35.20 13.89
CA PRO A 95 3.93 -34.65 12.65
C PRO A 95 3.18 -33.33 12.92
N GLN A 96 3.32 -32.37 12.02
CA GLN A 96 2.69 -31.06 12.10
C GLN A 96 1.79 -30.89 10.88
N ILE A 97 0.55 -30.45 11.10
CA ILE A 97 -0.42 -30.20 10.04
C ILE A 97 -0.85 -28.74 10.11
N LEU A 98 -0.88 -28.02 9.00
CA LEU A 98 -1.52 -26.71 8.89
C LEU A 98 -2.87 -26.89 8.21
N LEU A 99 -3.89 -26.21 8.70
CA LEU A 99 -5.21 -26.14 8.07
C LEU A 99 -5.67 -24.68 8.01
N LEU A 100 -5.79 -24.15 6.80
CA LEU A 100 -6.15 -22.75 6.54
C LEU A 100 -7.34 -22.66 5.60
N ALA A 101 -8.14 -21.61 5.79
CA ALA A 101 -9.16 -21.16 4.85
C ALA A 101 -8.67 -19.90 4.15
N GLY A 102 -8.89 -19.81 2.85
CA GLY A 102 -8.70 -18.59 2.08
C GLY A 102 -9.86 -17.61 2.31
N GLY A 103 -9.63 -16.37 1.90
CA GLY A 103 -10.64 -15.33 1.85
C GLY A 103 -11.81 -15.71 0.95
N ILE A 104 -12.96 -15.11 1.22
CA ILE A 104 -14.19 -15.31 0.44
C ILE A 104 -14.56 -14.01 -0.28
N LEU A 105 -15.36 -14.11 -1.33
CA LEU A 105 -16.03 -12.94 -1.89
C LEU A 105 -16.94 -12.33 -0.83
N THR A 106 -16.77 -11.04 -0.61
CA THR A 106 -17.59 -10.26 0.32
C THR A 106 -18.42 -9.25 -0.46
N TYR A 107 -19.53 -8.85 0.14
CA TYR A 107 -20.48 -7.93 -0.46
C TYR A 107 -20.67 -6.73 0.46
N ARG A 108 -21.05 -5.60 -0.14
CA ARG A 108 -21.41 -4.41 0.62
C ARG A 108 -22.70 -4.67 1.38
N ASP A 109 -22.59 -4.75 2.71
CA ASP A 109 -23.70 -4.93 3.64
C ASP A 109 -24.57 -6.15 3.27
N ASP A 110 -25.88 -5.98 3.10
CA ASP A 110 -26.84 -7.00 2.69
C ASP A 110 -27.19 -6.95 1.19
N THR A 111 -26.31 -6.35 0.37
CA THR A 111 -26.55 -6.16 -1.08
C THR A 111 -25.81 -7.18 -1.95
N GLY A 112 -26.12 -7.21 -3.25
CA GLY A 112 -25.38 -7.99 -4.25
C GLY A 112 -24.15 -7.27 -4.84
N THR A 113 -23.66 -6.19 -4.19
CA THR A 113 -22.50 -5.43 -4.68
C THR A 113 -21.22 -6.06 -4.17
N GLU A 114 -20.48 -6.76 -5.03
CA GLU A 114 -19.19 -7.34 -4.69
C GLU A 114 -18.17 -6.28 -4.26
N ILE A 115 -17.40 -6.60 -3.23
CA ILE A 115 -16.18 -5.88 -2.88
C ILE A 115 -15.04 -6.52 -3.66
N VAL A 116 -14.15 -5.69 -4.20
CA VAL A 116 -12.96 -6.13 -4.93
C VAL A 116 -12.19 -7.14 -4.07
N PHE A 117 -12.05 -8.36 -4.58
CA PHE A 117 -11.39 -9.45 -3.87
C PHE A 117 -9.88 -9.26 -3.84
N ARG A 118 -9.29 -9.44 -2.66
CA ARG A 118 -7.84 -9.57 -2.42
C ARG A 118 -7.67 -10.69 -1.40
N GLN A 119 -6.76 -11.60 -1.67
CA GLN A 119 -6.61 -12.82 -0.85
C GLN A 119 -6.07 -12.50 0.55
N GLU A 120 -6.37 -13.34 1.53
CA GLU A 120 -5.73 -13.26 2.84
C GLU A 120 -4.23 -13.59 2.73
N SER A 121 -3.38 -12.73 3.31
CA SER A 121 -1.94 -12.72 3.06
C SER A 121 -1.26 -14.03 3.46
N ASN A 122 -1.62 -14.62 4.60
CA ASN A 122 -1.00 -15.85 5.07
C ASN A 122 -1.41 -17.07 4.21
N PHE A 123 -2.67 -17.14 3.79
CA PHE A 123 -3.15 -18.16 2.86
C PHE A 123 -2.46 -18.03 1.51
N TYR A 124 -2.38 -16.81 0.96
CA TYR A 124 -1.70 -16.58 -0.30
C TYR A 124 -0.21 -16.93 -0.20
N TYR A 125 0.48 -16.51 0.86
CA TYR A 125 1.89 -16.84 1.11
C TYR A 125 2.20 -18.34 1.01
N LEU A 126 1.30 -19.19 1.50
CA LEU A 126 1.46 -20.63 1.51
C LEU A 126 0.87 -21.36 0.28
N SER A 127 0.27 -20.64 -0.68
CA SER A 127 -0.45 -21.28 -1.79
C SER A 127 -0.33 -20.61 -3.16
N GLY A 128 0.00 -19.31 -3.21
CA GLY A 128 -0.15 -18.47 -4.40
C GLY A 128 -1.58 -18.38 -4.95
N CYS A 129 -2.59 -18.89 -4.23
CA CYS A 129 -3.93 -19.10 -4.77
C CYS A 129 -4.84 -17.87 -4.57
N GLN A 130 -5.34 -17.32 -5.69
CA GLN A 130 -6.29 -16.20 -5.72
C GLN A 130 -7.76 -16.64 -5.83
N VAL A 131 -8.06 -17.94 -5.78
CA VAL A 131 -9.42 -18.43 -5.89
C VAL A 131 -10.13 -18.28 -4.54
N PRO A 132 -11.22 -17.49 -4.44
CA PRO A 132 -11.94 -17.28 -3.19
C PRO A 132 -12.58 -18.58 -2.69
N GLY A 133 -12.71 -18.74 -1.37
CA GLY A 133 -13.32 -19.93 -0.75
C GLY A 133 -12.48 -21.21 -0.85
N SER A 134 -11.19 -21.08 -1.16
CA SER A 134 -10.25 -22.20 -1.19
C SER A 134 -9.77 -22.60 0.21
N TYR A 135 -9.23 -23.80 0.35
CA TYR A 135 -8.62 -24.30 1.59
C TYR A 135 -7.23 -24.85 1.33
N LEU A 136 -6.39 -24.86 2.35
CA LEU A 136 -5.02 -25.37 2.27
C LEU A 136 -4.77 -26.33 3.42
N VAL A 137 -4.20 -27.49 3.10
CA VAL A 137 -3.66 -28.43 4.07
C VAL A 137 -2.18 -28.61 3.80
N VAL A 138 -1.35 -28.45 4.83
CA VAL A 138 0.10 -28.63 4.68
C VAL A 138 0.59 -29.60 5.74
N ALA A 139 1.40 -30.61 5.38
CA ALA A 139 1.92 -31.58 6.34
C ALA A 139 3.45 -31.62 6.33
N TYR A 140 4.02 -31.70 7.54
CA TYR A 140 5.45 -31.72 7.81
C TYR A 140 5.77 -32.73 8.91
N GLN A 141 6.91 -33.42 8.80
CA GLN A 141 7.39 -34.28 9.88
C GLN A 141 8.92 -34.31 9.90
N ALA A 142 9.50 -33.87 11.01
CA ALA A 142 10.94 -33.89 11.23
C ALA A 142 11.52 -35.31 11.09
N GLY A 143 12.69 -35.42 10.46
CA GLY A 143 13.37 -36.72 10.25
C GLY A 143 12.77 -37.60 9.15
N THR A 144 11.86 -37.06 8.34
CA THR A 144 11.30 -37.72 7.15
C THR A 144 11.53 -36.88 5.91
N SER A 145 11.16 -37.37 4.72
CA SER A 145 11.21 -36.57 3.49
C SER A 145 10.34 -35.30 3.56
N LEU A 146 9.29 -35.28 4.39
CA LEU A 146 8.44 -34.10 4.61
C LEU A 146 9.18 -32.97 5.35
N ALA A 147 10.34 -33.25 5.94
CA ALA A 147 11.18 -32.22 6.57
C ALA A 147 11.90 -31.34 5.55
N GLU A 148 12.12 -31.87 4.34
CA GLU A 148 12.78 -31.17 3.22
C GLU A 148 11.75 -30.68 2.20
N THR A 149 10.67 -31.44 2.01
CA THR A 149 9.61 -31.11 1.05
C THR A 149 8.25 -31.37 1.70
N PRO A 150 7.69 -30.40 2.43
CA PRO A 150 6.35 -30.52 3.01
C PRO A 150 5.31 -30.80 1.94
N SER A 151 4.28 -31.59 2.25
CA SER A 151 3.16 -31.75 1.33
C SER A 151 2.26 -30.53 1.41
N VAL A 152 1.92 -29.94 0.27
CA VAL A 152 1.02 -28.79 0.15
C VAL A 152 -0.18 -29.19 -0.69
N ASP A 153 -1.34 -29.34 -0.06
CA ASP A 153 -2.58 -29.76 -0.72
C ASP A 153 -3.57 -28.57 -0.78
N LEU A 154 -3.87 -28.11 -1.99
CA LEU A 154 -4.77 -26.99 -2.27
C LEU A 154 -6.17 -27.50 -2.67
N PHE A 155 -7.21 -26.94 -2.08
CA PHE A 155 -8.59 -27.31 -2.33
C PHE A 155 -9.38 -26.12 -2.85
N ILE A 156 -9.70 -26.10 -4.14
CA ILE A 156 -10.45 -25.02 -4.79
C ILE A 156 -11.94 -25.36 -4.93
N PRO A 157 -12.86 -24.38 -4.93
CA PRO A 157 -14.26 -24.63 -5.26
C PRO A 157 -14.39 -25.27 -6.64
N LYS A 158 -15.40 -26.12 -6.80
CA LYS A 158 -15.76 -26.67 -8.11
C LYS A 158 -16.53 -25.61 -8.88
N ALA A 159 -16.21 -25.44 -10.16
CA ALA A 159 -17.00 -24.60 -11.05
C ALA A 159 -18.41 -25.18 -11.22
N GLU A 160 -19.42 -24.37 -10.92
CA GLU A 160 -20.82 -24.71 -11.16
C GLU A 160 -21.29 -24.11 -12.49
N LEU A 161 -22.36 -24.69 -13.07
CA LEU A 161 -22.91 -24.20 -14.36
C LEU A 161 -23.29 -22.72 -14.31
N ALA A 162 -23.74 -22.25 -13.14
CA ALA A 162 -24.09 -20.85 -12.93
C ALA A 162 -22.85 -19.95 -12.97
N ASP A 163 -21.71 -20.38 -12.42
CA ASP A 163 -20.48 -19.59 -12.42
C ASP A 163 -20.02 -19.31 -13.84
N MET A 164 -20.11 -20.29 -14.74
CA MET A 164 -19.77 -20.10 -16.16
C MET A 164 -20.64 -19.06 -16.88
N MET A 165 -21.83 -18.74 -16.34
CA MET A 165 -22.73 -17.73 -16.90
C MET A 165 -22.55 -16.35 -16.26
N TRP A 166 -22.25 -16.30 -14.96
CA TRP A 166 -22.25 -15.06 -14.17
C TRP A 166 -20.87 -14.51 -13.81
N SER A 167 -19.85 -15.36 -13.77
CA SER A 167 -18.55 -15.05 -13.19
C SER A 167 -17.41 -15.72 -13.98
N VAL A 168 -16.17 -15.44 -13.59
CA VAL A 168 -15.03 -16.24 -14.05
C VAL A 168 -15.01 -17.53 -13.20
N PRO A 169 -15.19 -18.72 -13.79
CA PRO A 169 -15.17 -19.96 -13.01
C PRO A 169 -13.78 -20.18 -12.42
N PRO A 170 -13.67 -20.87 -11.27
CA PRO A 170 -12.37 -21.32 -10.77
C PRO A 170 -11.68 -22.19 -11.84
N PRO A 171 -10.34 -22.20 -11.88
CA PRO A 171 -9.59 -23.01 -12.84
C PRO A 171 -9.91 -24.50 -12.68
N SER A 172 -9.65 -25.26 -13.74
CA SER A 172 -9.65 -26.73 -13.63
C SER A 172 -8.58 -27.19 -12.64
N ILE A 173 -8.73 -28.37 -12.05
CA ILE A 173 -7.70 -28.97 -11.18
C ILE A 173 -6.36 -29.09 -11.94
N GLU A 174 -6.41 -29.45 -13.22
CA GLU A 174 -5.23 -29.62 -14.07
C GLU A 174 -4.50 -28.31 -14.34
N ASP A 175 -5.24 -27.20 -14.51
CA ASP A 175 -4.62 -25.90 -14.73
C ASP A 175 -4.12 -25.30 -13.42
N ALA A 176 -4.88 -25.43 -12.33
CA ALA A 176 -4.44 -25.04 -11.00
C ALA A 176 -3.14 -25.76 -10.59
N ALA A 177 -3.01 -27.05 -10.89
CA ALA A 177 -1.80 -27.83 -10.61
C ALA A 177 -0.57 -27.43 -11.47
N LYS A 178 -0.76 -26.71 -12.57
CA LYS A 178 0.34 -26.15 -13.38
C LYS A 178 0.77 -24.77 -12.91
N ILE A 179 -0.14 -24.02 -12.29
CA ILE A 179 0.05 -22.60 -11.93
C ILE A 179 0.53 -22.45 -10.48
N HIS A 180 0.18 -23.40 -9.60
CA HIS A 180 0.53 -23.33 -8.18
C HIS A 180 1.63 -24.34 -7.84
N ASP A 181 2.65 -23.88 -7.10
CA ASP A 181 3.70 -24.72 -6.52
C ASP A 181 3.17 -25.53 -5.32
N VAL A 182 2.32 -26.52 -5.62
CA VAL A 182 1.64 -27.37 -4.63
C VAL A 182 1.76 -28.84 -4.99
N THR A 183 1.72 -29.71 -3.99
CA THR A 183 1.81 -31.17 -4.18
C THR A 183 0.57 -31.75 -4.85
N LYS A 184 -0.60 -31.25 -4.47
CA LYS A 184 -1.88 -31.73 -5.00
C LYS A 184 -2.90 -30.59 -5.06
N VAL A 185 -3.73 -30.61 -6.11
CA VAL A 185 -4.96 -29.81 -6.17
C VAL A 185 -6.17 -30.75 -6.18
N ASP A 186 -7.22 -30.40 -5.44
CA ASP A 186 -8.51 -31.10 -5.44
C ASP A 186 -9.67 -30.10 -5.25
N HIS A 187 -10.90 -30.58 -5.28
CA HIS A 187 -12.05 -29.75 -4.95
C HIS A 187 -12.33 -29.70 -3.43
N SER A 188 -12.89 -28.60 -2.94
CA SER A 188 -13.23 -28.41 -1.51
C SER A 188 -14.13 -29.51 -0.93
N ALA A 189 -14.88 -30.23 -1.77
CA ALA A 189 -15.69 -31.38 -1.36
C ALA A 189 -14.86 -32.61 -0.93
N ALA A 190 -13.61 -32.74 -1.37
CA ALA A 190 -12.71 -33.83 -1.02
C ALA A 190 -12.02 -33.62 0.34
N LEU A 191 -11.96 -32.37 0.83
CA LEU A 191 -11.24 -32.00 2.05
C LEU A 191 -11.60 -32.87 3.27
N PRO A 192 -12.89 -33.15 3.60
CA PRO A 192 -13.22 -34.03 4.73
C PRO A 192 -12.52 -35.38 4.70
N GLY A 193 -12.51 -36.05 3.54
CA GLY A 193 -11.88 -37.37 3.38
C GLY A 193 -10.35 -37.32 3.50
N VAL A 194 -9.73 -36.22 3.07
CA VAL A 194 -8.28 -36.01 3.26
C VAL A 194 -7.96 -35.82 4.74
N LEU A 195 -8.76 -35.04 5.48
CA LEU A 195 -8.56 -34.86 6.92
C LEU A 195 -8.70 -36.17 7.70
N GLU A 196 -9.69 -37.01 7.37
CA GLU A 196 -9.82 -38.36 7.96
C GLU A 196 -8.60 -39.25 7.64
N THR A 197 -8.07 -39.14 6.43
CA THR A 197 -6.90 -39.92 6.00
C THR A 197 -5.65 -39.49 6.74
N LEU A 198 -5.41 -38.18 6.86
CA LEU A 198 -4.30 -37.61 7.62
C LEU A 198 -4.40 -37.97 9.11
N ALA A 199 -5.59 -37.94 9.69
CA ALA A 199 -5.80 -38.32 11.08
C ALA A 199 -5.43 -39.78 11.37
N LYS A 200 -5.70 -40.68 10.42
CA LYS A 200 -5.31 -42.09 10.52
C LYS A 200 -3.80 -42.29 10.28
N ALA A 201 -3.22 -41.54 9.34
CA ALA A 201 -1.81 -41.64 8.98
C ALA A 201 -0.89 -41.07 10.08
N TYR A 202 -1.32 -40.01 10.76
CA TYR A 202 -0.55 -39.27 11.76
C TYR A 202 -1.34 -39.10 13.07
N PRO A 203 -1.55 -40.18 13.84
CA PRO A 203 -2.44 -40.18 15.00
C PRO A 203 -1.93 -39.36 16.20
N ASP A 204 -0.70 -38.87 16.16
CA ASP A 204 -0.07 -38.00 17.15
C ASP A 204 0.24 -36.60 16.61
N ALA A 205 -0.27 -36.24 15.42
CA ALA A 205 0.02 -34.94 14.85
C ALA A 205 -0.61 -33.79 15.66
N LEU A 206 0.03 -32.63 15.57
CA LEU A 206 -0.52 -31.37 16.05
C LEU A 206 -1.00 -30.57 14.83
N CYS A 207 -2.30 -30.28 14.80
CA CYS A 207 -2.91 -29.45 13.76
C CYS A 207 -2.93 -27.98 14.20
N HIS A 208 -2.41 -27.11 13.35
CA HIS A 208 -2.31 -25.68 13.56
C HIS A 208 -3.26 -24.93 12.63
N THR A 209 -3.92 -23.93 13.18
CA THR A 209 -4.85 -23.05 12.47
C THR A 209 -4.48 -21.59 12.73
N LEU A 210 -4.98 -20.67 11.91
CA LEU A 210 -5.01 -19.26 12.31
C LEU A 210 -6.00 -19.04 13.46
N PRO A 211 -5.89 -17.95 14.26
CA PRO A 211 -6.75 -17.69 15.41
C PRO A 211 -8.24 -17.89 15.13
N ARG A 212 -8.82 -18.92 15.74
CA ARG A 212 -10.21 -19.32 15.46
C ARG A 212 -11.19 -18.36 16.12
N GLY A 213 -12.21 -17.93 15.38
CA GLY A 213 -13.21 -16.97 15.86
C GLY A 213 -12.73 -15.52 15.90
N SER A 214 -11.49 -15.25 15.49
CA SER A 214 -11.03 -13.88 15.25
C SER A 214 -11.69 -13.33 13.98
N PRO A 215 -12.23 -12.09 14.00
CA PRO A 215 -12.75 -11.45 12.79
C PRO A 215 -11.63 -11.01 11.82
N LEU A 216 -10.37 -11.12 12.21
CA LEU A 216 -9.21 -10.70 11.41
C LEU A 216 -8.80 -11.74 10.36
N PHE A 217 -9.28 -12.98 10.46
CA PHE A 217 -8.88 -14.08 9.59
C PHE A 217 -10.12 -14.79 9.00
N PRO A 218 -10.02 -15.40 7.80
CA PRO A 218 -11.08 -16.20 7.21
C PRO A 218 -11.57 -17.28 8.16
N SER A 219 -12.90 -17.40 8.25
CA SER A 219 -13.52 -18.40 9.13
C SER A 219 -13.25 -19.80 8.59
N LEU A 220 -12.56 -20.62 9.39
CA LEU A 220 -12.44 -22.06 9.15
C LEU A 220 -13.69 -22.76 9.70
N PRO A 221 -14.51 -23.44 8.87
CA PRO A 221 -15.70 -24.13 9.34
C PRO A 221 -15.38 -25.20 10.39
N GLY A 222 -16.08 -25.16 11.53
CA GLY A 222 -15.87 -26.07 12.66
C GLY A 222 -15.92 -27.55 12.29
N LYS A 223 -16.77 -27.91 11.31
CA LYS A 223 -16.87 -29.28 10.76
C LYS A 223 -15.51 -29.87 10.33
N TYR A 224 -14.56 -29.05 9.87
CA TYR A 224 -13.24 -29.54 9.45
C TYR A 224 -12.34 -29.83 10.64
N THR A 225 -12.36 -28.97 11.66
CA THR A 225 -11.62 -29.24 12.90
C THR A 225 -12.25 -30.38 13.69
N ASP A 226 -13.58 -30.54 13.64
CA ASP A 226 -14.30 -31.62 14.32
C ASP A 226 -13.87 -32.99 13.80
N ILE A 227 -13.61 -33.13 12.49
CA ILE A 227 -13.10 -34.37 11.89
C ILE A 227 -11.76 -34.75 12.54
N LEU A 228 -10.84 -33.79 12.69
CA LEU A 228 -9.54 -34.01 13.30
C LEU A 228 -9.65 -34.36 14.80
N LEU A 229 -10.65 -33.78 15.49
CA LEU A 229 -10.92 -34.03 16.90
C LEU A 229 -11.66 -35.35 17.17
N THR A 230 -12.34 -35.94 16.19
CA THR A 230 -13.24 -37.10 16.38
C THR A 230 -12.91 -38.34 15.56
N SER A 231 -11.90 -38.29 14.69
CA SER A 231 -11.54 -39.39 13.81
C SER A 231 -10.82 -40.55 14.54
N GLY A 232 -11.59 -41.55 15.00
CA GLY A 232 -11.09 -42.85 15.48
C GLY A 232 -10.88 -42.93 17.01
N ASP A 233 -10.02 -43.86 17.46
CA ASP A 233 -9.72 -44.09 18.90
C ASP A 233 -8.77 -43.04 19.52
N LYS A 234 -8.18 -42.15 18.71
CA LYS A 234 -7.26 -41.09 19.15
C LYS A 234 -7.65 -39.75 18.51
N THR A 235 -7.73 -38.73 19.35
CA THR A 235 -8.06 -37.35 18.95
C THR A 235 -6.78 -36.58 18.62
N LEU A 236 -6.69 -35.97 17.44
CA LEU A 236 -5.59 -35.00 17.18
C LEU A 236 -5.78 -33.75 18.03
N ALA A 237 -4.68 -33.11 18.40
CA ALA A 237 -4.73 -31.80 19.01
C ALA A 237 -4.86 -30.72 17.92
N VAL A 238 -5.78 -29.77 18.11
CA VAL A 238 -5.94 -28.59 17.25
C VAL A 238 -5.61 -27.34 18.06
N THR A 239 -4.71 -26.50 17.56
CA THR A 239 -4.25 -25.28 18.22
C THR A 239 -4.16 -24.11 17.24
N ASP A 240 -4.26 -22.89 17.75
CA ASP A 240 -4.03 -21.64 17.02
C ASP A 240 -2.88 -20.81 17.62
N ALA A 241 -2.15 -21.37 18.58
CA ALA A 241 -1.12 -20.64 19.32
C ALA A 241 0.19 -20.40 18.55
N TYR A 242 0.50 -21.22 17.53
CA TYR A 242 1.86 -21.27 16.96
C TYR A 242 1.95 -20.84 15.49
N LEU A 243 0.91 -21.08 14.67
CA LEU A 243 0.99 -20.84 13.23
C LEU A 243 1.15 -19.35 12.88
N LEU A 244 0.34 -18.47 13.46
CA LEU A 244 0.43 -17.03 13.16
C LEU A 244 1.80 -16.44 13.54
N PRO A 245 2.35 -16.68 14.75
CA PRO A 245 3.71 -16.25 15.07
C PRO A 245 4.79 -16.85 14.16
N ALA A 246 4.64 -18.12 13.75
CA ALA A 246 5.58 -18.77 12.84
C ALA A 246 5.57 -18.13 11.44
N LEU A 247 4.38 -17.88 10.89
CA LEU A 247 4.20 -17.18 9.62
C LEU A 247 4.81 -15.78 9.66
N GLN A 248 4.57 -15.04 10.75
CA GLN A 248 5.11 -13.69 10.89
C GLN A 248 6.64 -13.68 10.94
N ARG A 249 7.27 -14.65 11.62
CA ARG A 249 8.74 -14.81 11.63
C ARG A 249 9.27 -15.22 10.25
N ALA A 250 8.57 -16.14 9.58
CA ALA A 250 8.95 -16.59 8.24
C ALA A 250 8.86 -15.45 7.21
N ARG A 251 7.80 -14.66 7.23
CA ARG A 251 7.57 -13.53 6.32
C ARG A 251 8.44 -12.30 6.60
N LEU A 252 9.10 -12.22 7.77
CA LEU A 252 9.92 -11.08 8.15
C LEU A 252 11.13 -10.88 7.21
N THR A 253 11.81 -11.98 6.87
CA THR A 253 12.84 -12.02 5.81
C THR A 253 12.22 -12.49 4.50
N LYS A 254 12.70 -12.02 3.36
CA LYS A 254 12.08 -12.31 2.05
C LYS A 254 12.91 -13.33 1.26
N THR A 255 12.25 -14.18 0.49
CA THR A 255 12.88 -14.99 -0.56
C THR A 255 13.16 -14.13 -1.80
N GLU A 256 13.95 -14.64 -2.75
CA GLU A 256 14.25 -13.91 -4.00
C GLU A 256 12.99 -13.63 -4.83
N ALA A 257 12.01 -14.54 -4.82
CA ALA A 257 10.73 -14.35 -5.51
C ALA A 257 9.92 -13.20 -4.87
N GLU A 258 9.84 -13.16 -3.54
CA GLU A 258 9.21 -12.07 -2.79
C GLU A 258 9.88 -10.73 -3.07
N ILE A 259 11.23 -10.69 -3.03
CA ILE A 259 12.01 -9.48 -3.33
C ILE A 259 11.72 -9.00 -4.75
N THR A 260 11.60 -9.92 -5.71
CA THR A 260 11.31 -9.57 -7.10
C THR A 260 9.92 -8.97 -7.27
N ALA A 261 8.89 -9.52 -6.60
CA ALA A 261 7.55 -8.96 -6.60
C ALA A 261 7.49 -7.56 -5.95
N ILE A 262 8.15 -7.38 -4.80
CA ILE A 262 8.25 -6.08 -4.11
C ILE A 262 9.00 -5.06 -4.97
N ARG A 263 10.07 -5.48 -5.66
CA ARG A 263 10.82 -4.63 -6.59
C ARG A 263 9.94 -4.18 -7.76
N GLN A 264 9.11 -5.08 -8.30
CA GLN A 264 8.14 -4.73 -9.34
C GLN A 264 7.11 -3.71 -8.85
N ALA A 265 6.53 -3.92 -7.66
CA ALA A 265 5.59 -2.96 -7.06
C ALA A 265 6.24 -1.57 -6.88
N ASN A 266 7.47 -1.53 -6.36
CA ASN A 266 8.22 -0.29 -6.18
C ASN A 266 8.52 0.44 -7.48
N GLN A 267 8.86 -0.29 -8.54
CA GLN A 267 9.12 0.29 -9.86
C GLN A 267 7.87 0.93 -10.46
N ILE A 268 6.71 0.27 -10.36
CA ILE A 268 5.42 0.82 -10.83
C ILE A 268 5.07 2.07 -10.02
N SER A 269 5.12 2.00 -8.69
CA SER A 269 4.78 3.12 -7.81
C SER A 269 5.74 4.31 -8.01
N SER A 270 7.03 4.05 -8.20
CA SER A 270 8.03 5.09 -8.51
C SER A 270 7.68 5.85 -9.79
N ARG A 271 7.33 5.13 -10.86
CA ARG A 271 6.88 5.75 -12.12
C ARG A 271 5.59 6.52 -11.94
N ALA A 272 4.64 6.01 -11.16
CA ALA A 272 3.39 6.71 -10.88
C ALA A 272 3.61 8.05 -10.13
N HIS A 273 4.50 8.08 -9.13
CA HIS A 273 4.94 9.33 -8.49
C HIS A 273 5.55 10.31 -9.49
N GLU A 274 6.47 9.82 -10.34
CA GLU A 274 7.09 10.64 -11.38
C GLU A 274 6.08 11.19 -12.39
N VAL A 275 5.09 10.39 -12.80
CA VAL A 275 4.02 10.82 -13.71
C VAL A 275 3.25 12.00 -13.12
N VAL A 276 2.86 11.94 -11.84
CA VAL A 276 2.17 13.07 -11.18
C VAL A 276 3.05 14.33 -11.21
N MET A 277 4.32 14.23 -10.85
CA MET A 277 5.26 15.36 -10.88
C MET A 277 5.47 15.93 -12.29
N ARG A 278 5.52 15.08 -13.32
CA ARG A 278 5.63 15.52 -14.72
C ARG A 278 4.37 16.22 -15.22
N VAL A 279 3.18 15.77 -14.79
CA VAL A 279 1.93 16.47 -15.11
C VAL A 279 1.91 17.86 -14.46
N LEU A 280 2.36 17.99 -13.21
CA LEU A 280 2.56 19.29 -12.56
C LEU A 280 3.52 20.18 -13.36
N GLY A 281 4.67 19.63 -13.80
CA GLY A 281 5.65 20.35 -14.62
C GLY A 281 5.09 20.83 -15.97
N ALA A 282 4.34 19.98 -16.66
CA ALA A 282 3.69 20.33 -17.92
C ALA A 282 2.67 21.48 -17.74
N ALA A 283 1.94 21.49 -16.62
CA ALA A 283 1.06 22.60 -16.26
C ALA A 283 1.83 23.91 -16.03
N VAL A 284 2.96 23.88 -15.30
CA VAL A 284 3.83 25.05 -15.09
C VAL A 284 4.33 25.63 -16.41
N ARG A 285 4.66 24.79 -17.38
CA ARG A 285 5.13 25.21 -18.72
C ARG A 285 4.00 25.73 -19.62
N GLY A 286 2.75 25.74 -19.16
CA GLY A 286 1.58 26.10 -19.97
C GLY A 286 1.29 25.12 -21.11
N ALA A 287 1.84 23.90 -21.04
CA ALA A 287 1.62 22.87 -22.06
C ALA A 287 0.22 22.25 -21.93
N ILE A 288 -0.37 22.32 -20.73
CA ILE A 288 -1.74 21.89 -20.47
C ILE A 288 -2.66 23.10 -20.63
N THR A 289 -3.46 23.12 -21.69
CA THR A 289 -4.46 24.17 -21.94
C THR A 289 -5.85 23.55 -22.07
N LYS A 290 -6.86 24.19 -21.46
CA LYS A 290 -8.26 23.84 -21.68
C LYS A 290 -8.60 24.21 -23.13
N ALA A 291 -8.75 23.23 -24.02
CA ALA A 291 -9.12 23.45 -25.42
C ALA A 291 -10.59 23.09 -25.68
N GLU A 292 -11.29 23.91 -26.47
CA GLU A 292 -12.61 23.55 -27.01
C GLU A 292 -12.45 22.42 -28.05
N GLY A 293 -13.08 21.27 -27.79
CA GLY A 293 -13.19 20.18 -28.77
C GLY A 293 -14.43 20.34 -29.64
N ALA A 294 -14.41 19.77 -30.85
CA ALA A 294 -15.45 19.72 -31.90
C ALA A 294 -16.92 19.95 -31.45
N GLY A 295 -17.29 21.19 -31.11
CA GLY A 295 -18.64 21.58 -30.70
C GLY A 295 -19.11 21.03 -29.33
N VAL A 296 -18.24 20.41 -28.54
CA VAL A 296 -18.54 19.91 -27.19
C VAL A 296 -17.30 20.05 -26.31
N SER A 297 -17.47 20.50 -25.06
CA SER A 297 -16.40 20.45 -24.05
C SER A 297 -16.01 18.99 -23.81
N ARG A 298 -14.92 18.52 -24.41
CA ARG A 298 -14.39 17.18 -24.12
C ARG A 298 -13.72 17.17 -22.74
N PRO A 299 -13.85 16.10 -21.95
CA PRO A 299 -13.00 15.92 -20.78
C PRO A 299 -11.53 15.90 -21.22
N LEU A 300 -10.65 16.48 -20.39
CA LEU A 300 -9.20 16.34 -20.57
C LEU A 300 -8.82 14.87 -20.31
N LEU A 301 -7.85 14.33 -21.04
CA LEU A 301 -7.27 13.01 -20.72
C LEU A 301 -6.34 13.13 -19.50
N PRO A 302 -6.03 12.05 -18.75
CA PRO A 302 -5.18 12.14 -17.56
C PRO A 302 -3.83 12.86 -17.74
N GLY A 303 -3.21 12.76 -18.93
CA GLY A 303 -1.98 13.50 -19.26
C GLY A 303 -2.19 14.97 -19.70
N GLU A 304 -3.44 15.41 -19.77
CA GLU A 304 -3.88 16.76 -20.08
C GLU A 304 -4.59 17.39 -18.86
N TRP A 305 -4.55 16.76 -17.68
CA TRP A 305 -5.21 17.27 -16.48
C TRP A 305 -4.39 18.37 -15.84
N LEU A 306 -5.01 19.54 -15.63
CA LEU A 306 -4.50 20.50 -14.68
C LEU A 306 -4.84 19.97 -13.29
N ILE A 307 -3.83 19.62 -12.49
CA ILE A 307 -4.04 19.13 -11.12
C ILE A 307 -4.34 20.36 -10.24
N GLU A 308 -5.60 20.53 -9.88
CA GLU A 308 -6.11 21.66 -9.09
C GLU A 308 -6.61 21.22 -7.70
N LYS A 309 -6.71 19.91 -7.48
CA LYS A 309 -7.14 19.27 -6.22
C LYS A 309 -6.44 17.93 -5.97
N GLU A 310 -6.50 17.47 -4.73
CA GLU A 310 -5.87 16.24 -4.26
C GLU A 310 -6.38 14.99 -5.01
N ALA A 311 -7.70 14.87 -5.22
CA ALA A 311 -8.31 13.76 -5.94
C ALA A 311 -7.77 13.57 -7.38
N GLU A 312 -7.34 14.65 -8.03
CA GLU A 312 -6.81 14.58 -9.40
C GLU A 312 -5.39 13.99 -9.41
N ALA A 313 -4.57 14.35 -8.42
CA ALA A 313 -3.25 13.73 -8.23
C ALA A 313 -3.39 12.25 -7.86
N GLU A 314 -4.32 11.90 -6.95
CA GLU A 314 -4.64 10.50 -6.64
C GLU A 314 -5.05 9.73 -7.90
N ALA A 315 -5.99 10.28 -8.68
CA ALA A 315 -6.51 9.60 -9.86
C ALA A 315 -5.43 9.38 -10.93
N ILE A 316 -4.50 10.32 -11.12
CA ILE A 316 -3.34 10.14 -12.03
C ILE A 316 -2.42 9.03 -11.50
N PHE A 317 -2.11 9.04 -10.21
CA PHE A 317 -1.27 8.00 -9.59
C PHE A 317 -1.87 6.61 -9.79
N VAL A 318 -3.13 6.43 -9.39
CA VAL A 318 -3.85 5.14 -9.50
C VAL A 318 -3.99 4.69 -10.94
N ALA A 319 -4.30 5.60 -11.87
CA ALA A 319 -4.38 5.28 -13.29
C ALA A 319 -3.02 4.84 -13.86
N SER A 320 -1.92 5.46 -13.41
CA SER A 320 -0.56 5.07 -13.80
C SER A 320 -0.25 3.65 -13.33
N CYS A 321 -0.49 3.34 -12.04
CA CYS A 321 -0.30 1.99 -11.50
C CYS A 321 -1.12 0.95 -12.27
N ARG A 322 -2.40 1.26 -12.52
CA ARG A 322 -3.33 0.34 -13.17
C ARG A 322 -2.96 0.03 -14.61
N ARG A 323 -2.44 1.03 -15.34
CA ARG A 323 -1.98 0.86 -16.72
C ARG A 323 -0.80 -0.12 -16.82
N GLU A 324 -0.02 -0.25 -15.75
CA GLU A 324 1.12 -1.17 -15.67
C GLU A 324 0.75 -2.54 -15.10
N GLY A 325 -0.54 -2.81 -14.91
CA GLY A 325 -1.06 -4.11 -14.48
C GLY A 325 -1.27 -4.25 -12.96
N SER A 326 -0.88 -3.26 -12.15
CA SER A 326 -1.18 -3.29 -10.72
C SER A 326 -2.66 -2.99 -10.47
N VAL A 327 -3.40 -4.02 -10.08
CA VAL A 327 -4.85 -3.96 -9.92
C VAL A 327 -5.25 -3.21 -8.65
N HIS A 328 -4.50 -3.41 -7.57
CA HIS A 328 -4.80 -2.90 -6.23
C HIS A 328 -3.75 -1.86 -5.80
N GLN A 329 -4.17 -0.91 -4.97
CA GLN A 329 -3.25 -0.12 -4.17
C GLN A 329 -2.98 -0.88 -2.86
N ALA A 330 -1.75 -0.81 -2.34
CA ALA A 330 -1.38 -1.50 -1.10
C ALA A 330 -2.09 -0.90 0.13
N TYR A 331 -2.47 0.37 0.05
CA TYR A 331 -3.25 1.12 1.03
C TYR A 331 -3.99 2.27 0.31
N LEU A 332 -4.87 2.96 1.02
CA LEU A 332 -5.53 4.15 0.47
C LEU A 332 -4.48 5.25 0.26
N PRO A 333 -4.31 5.76 -0.98
CA PRO A 333 -3.37 6.85 -1.23
C PRO A 333 -3.63 8.05 -0.31
N ILE A 334 -2.56 8.61 0.22
CA ILE A 334 -2.58 9.83 1.02
C ILE A 334 -2.09 10.96 0.12
N VAL A 335 -2.98 11.89 -0.22
CA VAL A 335 -2.66 13.01 -1.10
C VAL A 335 -3.01 14.31 -0.39
N ALA A 336 -2.03 14.90 0.28
CA ALA A 336 -2.23 15.99 1.21
C ALA A 336 -1.49 17.26 0.76
N ALA A 337 -2.25 18.31 0.43
CA ALA A 337 -1.67 19.61 0.07
C ALA A 337 -1.64 20.59 1.26
N SER A 338 -0.67 21.50 1.25
CA SER A 338 -0.53 22.57 2.25
C SER A 338 -0.48 22.02 3.69
N THR A 339 -1.15 22.67 4.64
CA THR A 339 -1.17 22.29 6.06
C THR A 339 -1.73 20.89 6.32
N ARG A 340 -2.49 20.31 5.39
CA ARG A 340 -3.01 18.94 5.50
C ARG A 340 -1.90 17.90 5.42
N ALA A 341 -0.76 18.22 4.81
CA ALA A 341 0.45 17.39 4.85
C ALA A 341 0.98 17.15 6.29
N SER A 342 0.48 17.89 7.29
CA SER A 342 0.74 17.61 8.71
C SER A 342 -0.11 16.47 9.31
N THR A 343 -1.04 15.90 8.54
CA THR A 343 -1.92 14.79 8.94
C THR A 343 -1.39 13.49 8.31
N LEU A 344 -0.88 12.57 9.14
CA LEU A 344 -0.10 11.42 8.67
C LEU A 344 -0.87 10.49 7.73
N HIS A 345 -2.10 10.09 8.08
CA HIS A 345 -2.98 9.23 7.28
C HIS A 345 -4.17 10.04 6.71
N TYR A 346 -3.87 11.10 5.96
CA TYR A 346 -4.89 11.91 5.31
C TYR A 346 -5.40 11.22 4.03
N CYS A 347 -6.58 10.60 4.10
CA CYS A 347 -7.20 9.89 2.96
C CYS A 347 -8.49 10.54 2.44
N CYS A 348 -8.77 11.79 2.84
CA CYS A 348 -9.95 12.49 2.34
C CYS A 348 -9.81 12.79 0.84
N ASN A 349 -8.61 13.26 0.44
CA ASN A 349 -8.21 13.58 -0.92
C ASN A 349 -9.24 14.41 -1.71
N ASP A 350 -10.10 15.17 -1.03
CA ASP A 350 -11.28 15.80 -1.61
C ASP A 350 -11.16 17.33 -1.69
N ARG A 351 -9.99 17.89 -1.35
CA ARG A 351 -9.79 19.34 -1.26
C ARG A 351 -9.09 19.90 -2.49
N GLU A 352 -9.56 21.06 -2.92
CA GLU A 352 -8.81 21.93 -3.81
C GLU A 352 -7.47 22.33 -3.15
N PHE A 353 -6.47 22.57 -3.97
CA PHE A 353 -5.25 23.23 -3.53
C PHE A 353 -5.58 24.62 -2.96
N ALA A 354 -4.67 25.18 -2.16
CA ALA A 354 -4.86 26.52 -1.65
C ALA A 354 -4.82 27.56 -2.81
N TRP A 355 -5.98 28.15 -3.12
CA TRP A 355 -6.16 29.18 -4.17
C TRP A 355 -6.55 30.52 -3.52
N GLY A 356 -5.65 31.49 -3.49
CA GLY A 356 -5.86 32.78 -2.79
C GLY A 356 -5.97 32.60 -1.27
N PRO A 357 -5.93 33.68 -0.46
CA PRO A 357 -5.38 33.65 0.89
C PRO A 357 -6.15 32.69 1.82
N VAL A 358 -5.65 31.46 1.95
CA VAL A 358 -6.22 30.43 2.83
C VAL A 358 -5.77 30.72 4.27
N LYS A 359 -6.72 31.02 5.15
CA LYS A 359 -6.42 31.17 6.59
C LYS A 359 -6.22 29.78 7.21
N PRO A 360 -5.39 29.64 8.26
CA PRO A 360 -5.07 28.36 8.93
C PRO A 360 -6.25 27.52 9.46
N HIS A 361 -7.50 27.99 9.34
CA HIS A 361 -8.71 27.37 9.91
C HIS A 361 -9.90 27.32 8.94
N ASP A 362 -9.67 27.45 7.62
CA ASP A 362 -10.78 27.42 6.67
C ASP A 362 -11.22 25.99 6.35
N HIS A 363 -12.24 25.51 7.09
CA HIS A 363 -12.86 24.18 6.90
C HIS A 363 -14.15 24.24 6.07
N HIS A 364 -14.48 25.39 5.48
CA HIS A 364 -15.71 25.61 4.73
C HIS A 364 -15.43 26.28 3.37
N ASN A 365 -15.03 25.48 2.38
CA ASN A 365 -15.07 25.95 0.99
C ASN A 365 -16.52 25.90 0.51
N GLY A 366 -17.24 27.02 0.65
CA GLY A 366 -18.52 27.22 -0.03
C GLY A 366 -18.30 27.21 -1.55
N ASN A 367 -19.23 26.60 -2.29
CA ASN A 367 -19.20 26.44 -3.76
C ASN A 367 -19.28 27.75 -4.58
N ASP A 368 -18.96 28.92 -4.02
CA ASP A 368 -19.19 30.23 -4.65
C ASP A 368 -17.98 30.79 -5.41
N LEU A 369 -17.16 29.94 -6.05
CA LEU A 369 -15.96 30.40 -6.79
C LEU A 369 -15.99 30.02 -8.27
N ALA A 370 -17.06 30.41 -8.96
CA ALA A 370 -16.99 30.68 -10.39
C ALA A 370 -16.79 32.19 -10.56
N HIS A 371 -15.55 32.67 -10.72
CA HIS A 371 -15.15 33.82 -11.57
C HIS A 371 -13.62 33.90 -11.61
N SER A 372 -13.08 34.12 -12.81
CA SER A 372 -11.67 34.17 -13.19
C SER A 372 -10.88 35.25 -12.46
N ASP A 373 -10.03 34.86 -11.51
CA ASP A 373 -8.80 35.54 -11.01
C ASP A 373 -8.20 34.74 -9.82
N LYS A 374 -8.07 33.41 -9.94
CA LYS A 374 -7.48 32.55 -8.88
C LYS A 374 -5.95 32.58 -8.95
N HIS A 375 -5.26 32.91 -7.86
CA HIS A 375 -3.80 32.75 -7.71
C HIS A 375 -3.51 31.53 -6.83
N LEU A 376 -2.66 30.61 -7.29
CA LEU A 376 -2.26 29.43 -6.53
C LEU A 376 -1.24 29.82 -5.47
N ASP A 377 -1.56 29.59 -4.20
CA ASP A 377 -0.60 29.83 -3.12
C ASP A 377 0.50 28.75 -3.19
N PRO A 378 1.79 29.14 -3.15
CA PRO A 378 2.88 28.18 -3.08
C PRO A 378 2.73 27.28 -1.86
N GLN A 379 2.72 25.96 -2.10
CA GLN A 379 2.50 24.97 -1.07
C GLN A 379 3.24 23.68 -1.38
N VAL A 380 3.33 22.78 -0.40
CA VAL A 380 3.75 21.40 -0.63
C VAL A 380 2.54 20.56 -1.02
N LEU A 381 2.80 19.53 -1.82
CA LEU A 381 1.92 18.37 -2.00
C LEU A 381 2.70 17.16 -1.52
N LEU A 382 2.18 16.49 -0.49
CA LEU A 382 2.71 15.23 0.01
C LEU A 382 1.84 14.11 -0.56
N ILE A 383 2.46 13.22 -1.35
CA ILE A 383 1.83 12.01 -1.84
C ILE A 383 2.53 10.84 -1.19
N ASP A 384 1.79 10.10 -0.39
CA ASP A 384 2.18 8.83 0.17
C ASP A 384 1.25 7.78 -0.45
N ALA A 385 1.80 7.04 -1.41
CA ALA A 385 1.03 6.08 -2.18
C ALA A 385 1.92 4.97 -2.74
N GLY A 386 1.40 3.75 -2.71
CA GLY A 386 2.07 2.56 -3.22
C GLY A 386 1.07 1.53 -3.74
N CYS A 387 1.43 0.93 -4.87
CA CYS A 387 0.67 -0.13 -5.50
C CYS A 387 1.00 -1.51 -4.91
N GLU A 388 0.15 -2.49 -5.16
CA GLU A 388 0.40 -3.90 -4.85
C GLU A 388 0.64 -4.68 -6.15
N TRP A 389 1.62 -5.58 -6.16
CA TRP A 389 1.89 -6.52 -7.25
C TRP A 389 1.82 -7.95 -6.73
N ASN A 390 0.83 -8.73 -7.18
CA ASN A 390 0.60 -10.11 -6.73
C ASN A 390 0.59 -10.27 -5.20
N CYS A 391 -0.20 -9.45 -4.50
CA CYS A 391 -0.25 -9.39 -3.04
C CYS A 391 1.00 -8.81 -2.35
N TYR A 392 2.04 -8.36 -3.07
CA TYR A 392 3.22 -7.70 -2.48
C TYR A 392 3.14 -6.17 -2.60
N ALA A 393 3.30 -5.50 -1.47
CA ALA A 393 3.14 -4.06 -1.35
C ALA A 393 4.38 -3.28 -1.86
N SER A 394 4.15 -2.01 -2.14
CA SER A 394 5.15 -0.96 -2.13
C SER A 394 4.62 0.20 -1.29
N ASP A 395 5.50 1.06 -0.81
CA ASP A 395 5.16 2.18 0.06
C ASP A 395 6.17 3.30 -0.18
N ILE A 396 5.70 4.39 -0.79
CA ILE A 396 6.57 5.47 -1.25
C ILE A 396 5.87 6.79 -0.94
N THR A 397 6.58 7.64 -0.21
CA THR A 397 6.21 9.03 -0.01
C THR A 397 7.16 9.95 -0.75
N ARG A 398 6.58 10.87 -1.54
CA ARG A 398 7.27 12.05 -2.07
C ARG A 398 6.53 13.29 -1.63
N THR A 399 7.30 14.32 -1.29
CA THR A 399 6.79 15.67 -1.09
C THR A 399 7.32 16.57 -2.20
N MET A 400 6.45 17.30 -2.88
CA MET A 400 6.79 18.10 -4.06
C MET A 400 6.20 19.51 -3.99
N PRO A 401 6.79 20.50 -4.68
CA PRO A 401 6.26 21.85 -4.69
C PRO A 401 5.09 22.00 -5.67
N VAL A 402 4.06 22.72 -5.24
CA VAL A 402 2.93 23.15 -6.07
C VAL A 402 2.85 24.68 -6.02
N GLY A 403 2.68 25.31 -7.18
CA GLY A 403 2.83 26.76 -7.33
C GLY A 403 4.29 27.20 -7.41
N ASN A 404 4.55 28.51 -7.37
CA ASN A 404 5.91 29.10 -7.43
C ASN A 404 6.79 28.54 -8.58
N GLY A 405 6.18 28.30 -9.75
CA GLY A 405 6.89 27.74 -10.90
C GLY A 405 7.43 26.32 -10.70
N GLY A 406 6.83 25.53 -9.80
CA GLY A 406 7.29 24.17 -9.50
C GLY A 406 8.54 24.14 -8.62
N LYS A 407 8.80 25.20 -7.85
CA LYS A 407 9.94 25.33 -6.93
C LYS A 407 9.46 25.52 -5.51
N PHE A 408 10.19 24.98 -4.53
CA PHE A 408 9.83 25.16 -3.13
C PHE A 408 9.95 26.63 -2.69
N THR A 409 9.14 27.04 -1.71
CA THR A 409 9.41 28.27 -0.96
C THR A 409 10.68 28.10 -0.10
N PRO A 410 11.33 29.19 0.36
CA PRO A 410 12.51 29.07 1.21
C PRO A 410 12.27 28.20 2.46
N GLU A 411 11.13 28.36 3.13
CA GLU A 411 10.76 27.59 4.32
C GLU A 411 10.47 26.13 3.99
N ALA A 412 9.70 25.84 2.92
CA ALA A 412 9.41 24.47 2.50
C ALA A 412 10.68 23.74 2.06
N ARG A 413 11.56 24.43 1.31
CA ARG A 413 12.85 23.90 0.87
C ARG A 413 13.74 23.52 2.05
N ALA A 414 13.85 24.40 3.04
CA ALA A 414 14.68 24.16 4.23
C ALA A 414 14.21 22.92 5.02
N ILE A 415 12.89 22.72 5.16
CA ILE A 415 12.35 21.52 5.81
C ILE A 415 12.54 20.28 4.93
N TYR A 416 12.35 20.40 3.62
CA TYR A 416 12.59 19.30 2.69
C TYR A 416 14.05 18.83 2.71
N GLU A 417 15.01 19.76 2.66
CA GLU A 417 16.44 19.46 2.75
C GLU A 417 16.79 18.80 4.09
N LEU A 418 16.19 19.23 5.20
CA LEU A 418 16.37 18.60 6.50
C LEU A 418 15.83 17.17 6.55
N VAL A 419 14.63 16.92 6.04
CA VAL A 419 14.07 15.55 5.99
C VAL A 419 14.89 14.66 5.04
N LEU A 420 15.39 15.20 3.93
CA LEU A 420 16.29 14.50 3.02
C LEU A 420 17.62 14.15 3.72
N GLU A 421 18.16 15.04 4.55
CA GLU A 421 19.34 14.75 5.39
C GLU A 421 19.04 13.64 6.40
N MET A 422 17.88 13.71 7.10
CA MET A 422 17.46 12.66 8.03
C MET A 422 17.42 11.28 7.35
N GLN A 423 16.86 11.21 6.13
CA GLN A 423 16.78 9.97 5.36
C GLN A 423 18.17 9.47 4.96
N LYS A 424 18.99 10.35 4.35
CA LYS A 424 20.33 10.00 3.88
C LYS A 424 21.23 9.53 5.01
N GLU A 425 21.22 10.19 6.16
CA GLU A 425 22.01 9.78 7.33
C GLU A 425 21.52 8.44 7.92
N SER A 426 20.20 8.23 7.95
CA SER A 426 19.61 6.97 8.42
C SER A 426 19.97 5.79 7.53
N MET A 427 19.84 5.96 6.20
CA MET A 427 20.13 4.91 5.23
C MET A 427 21.61 4.48 5.26
N LYS A 428 22.55 5.40 5.50
CA LYS A 428 23.99 5.08 5.62
C LYS A 428 24.33 4.07 6.71
N LEU A 429 23.49 3.93 7.74
CA LEU A 429 23.73 2.98 8.83
C LEU A 429 23.23 1.57 8.52
N LEU A 430 22.27 1.42 7.60
CA LEU A 430 21.50 0.21 7.42
C LEU A 430 22.39 -0.95 6.98
N LYS A 431 22.42 -1.99 7.81
CA LYS A 431 23.11 -3.26 7.58
C LYS A 431 22.62 -4.28 8.61
N PRO A 432 22.86 -5.57 8.42
CA PRO A 432 22.54 -6.59 9.42
C PRO A 432 23.17 -6.29 10.79
N GLY A 433 22.39 -6.55 11.85
CA GLY A 433 22.77 -6.35 13.26
C GLY A 433 22.51 -4.95 13.82
N LEU A 434 22.24 -3.94 12.98
CA LEU A 434 21.83 -2.61 13.47
C LEU A 434 20.44 -2.67 14.09
N HIS A 435 20.27 -2.17 15.32
CA HIS A 435 18.95 -2.09 15.94
C HIS A 435 18.14 -0.90 15.40
N TRP A 436 16.87 -1.12 15.02
CA TRP A 436 16.04 -0.09 14.40
C TRP A 436 15.82 1.17 15.27
N ASP A 437 15.75 1.00 16.59
CA ASP A 437 15.70 2.13 17.54
C ASP A 437 16.87 3.13 17.39
N ASP A 438 18.08 2.67 17.00
CA ASP A 438 19.21 3.58 16.77
C ASP A 438 19.00 4.47 15.53
N VAL A 439 18.26 3.98 14.51
CA VAL A 439 17.87 4.74 13.32
C VAL A 439 16.87 5.84 13.69
N GLN A 440 15.85 5.51 14.49
CA GLN A 440 14.89 6.47 15.04
C GLN A 440 15.61 7.59 15.82
N LEU A 441 16.52 7.20 16.71
CA LEU A 441 17.29 8.13 17.53
C LEU A 441 18.15 9.06 16.67
N LEU A 442 18.79 8.54 15.62
CA LEU A 442 19.57 9.34 14.68
C LEU A 442 18.69 10.39 13.99
N CYS A 443 17.51 10.01 13.51
CA CYS A 443 16.55 10.95 12.91
C CYS A 443 16.22 12.11 13.85
N HIS A 444 15.90 11.83 15.13
CA HIS A 444 15.66 12.90 16.11
C HIS A 444 16.89 13.78 16.33
N ARG A 445 18.11 13.20 16.36
CA ARG A 445 19.36 13.96 16.50
C ARG A 445 19.60 14.90 15.31
N VAL A 446 19.37 14.44 14.09
CA VAL A 446 19.49 15.24 12.87
C VAL A 446 18.44 16.35 12.86
N LEU A 447 17.17 16.02 13.13
CA LEU A 447 16.08 16.99 13.24
C LEU A 447 16.39 18.12 14.23
N ILE A 448 16.86 17.77 15.44
CA ILE A 448 17.20 18.75 16.48
C ILE A 448 18.31 19.69 16.02
N LYS A 449 19.38 19.15 15.43
CA LYS A 449 20.48 19.97 14.90
C LYS A 449 20.02 20.87 13.77
N GLY A 450 19.22 20.34 12.84
CA GLY A 450 18.62 21.11 11.75
C GLY A 450 17.73 22.23 12.27
N PHE A 451 16.86 21.96 13.24
CA PHE A 451 16.01 22.97 13.86
C PHE A 451 16.81 24.04 14.61
N GLN A 452 17.95 23.70 15.20
CA GLN A 452 18.86 24.69 15.78
C GLN A 452 19.52 25.56 14.70
N ALA A 453 19.93 24.97 13.57
CA ALA A 453 20.49 25.71 12.44
C ALA A 453 19.46 26.66 11.79
N LEU A 454 18.21 26.22 11.67
CA LEU A 454 17.09 27.04 11.19
C LEU A 454 16.58 28.06 12.22
N GLY A 455 17.03 27.94 13.48
CA GLY A 455 16.63 28.79 14.60
C GLY A 455 15.24 28.50 15.17
N ILE A 456 14.58 27.39 14.77
CA ILE A 456 13.30 26.93 15.32
C ILE A 456 13.48 26.48 16.77
N PHE A 457 14.51 25.66 17.00
CA PHE A 457 15.00 25.39 18.35
C PHE A 457 16.11 26.37 18.69
N LYS A 458 16.12 26.84 19.94
CA LYS A 458 17.21 27.64 20.46
C LYS A 458 18.45 26.76 20.62
N SER A 459 19.60 27.35 20.39
CA SER A 459 20.92 26.81 20.70
C SER A 459 21.45 27.41 22.01
N PRO A 460 22.53 26.90 22.61
CA PRO A 460 23.17 27.54 23.77
C PRO A 460 23.62 28.98 23.51
N SER A 461 23.89 29.34 22.24
CA SER A 461 24.29 30.68 21.81
C SER A 461 23.11 31.63 21.53
N SER A 462 21.86 31.15 21.60
CA SER A 462 20.68 32.00 21.39
C SER A 462 20.50 33.02 22.54
N PRO A 463 19.92 34.20 22.29
CA PRO A 463 19.65 35.19 23.36
C PRO A 463 18.79 34.61 24.50
N GLY A 464 19.21 34.80 25.75
CA GLY A 464 18.51 34.27 26.93
C GLY A 464 18.53 32.73 27.04
N SER A 465 19.47 32.08 26.35
CA SER A 465 19.64 30.62 26.31
C SER A 465 20.84 30.15 27.15
N GLY A 466 21.05 28.84 27.19
CA GLY A 466 22.18 28.22 27.90
C GLY A 466 22.30 26.73 27.60
N SER A 467 23.03 25.99 28.43
CA SER A 467 23.30 24.56 28.22
C SER A 467 22.05 23.67 28.18
N TRP A 468 20.94 24.12 28.78
CA TRP A 468 19.62 23.44 28.72
C TRP A 468 18.97 23.46 27.32
N ASN A 469 19.54 24.22 26.39
CA ASN A 469 19.20 24.21 24.96
C ASN A 469 20.33 23.60 24.12
N SER A 470 21.22 22.79 24.71
CA SER A 470 22.12 21.93 23.93
C SER A 470 21.31 20.84 23.19
N ALA A 471 21.85 20.31 22.09
CA ALA A 471 21.18 19.27 21.33
C ALA A 471 20.82 18.04 22.19
N GLU A 472 21.71 17.62 23.11
CA GLU A 472 21.41 16.52 24.04
C GLU A 472 20.30 16.86 25.04
N ALA A 473 20.24 18.11 25.54
CA ALA A 473 19.17 18.53 26.44
C ALA A 473 17.80 18.57 25.73
N ILE A 474 17.77 19.00 24.47
CA ILE A 474 16.55 18.96 23.64
C ILE A 474 16.16 17.51 23.35
N LEU A 475 17.12 16.65 23.02
CA LEU A 475 16.87 15.23 22.79
C LEU A 475 16.31 14.54 24.05
N ALA A 476 16.91 14.79 25.21
CA ALA A 476 16.44 14.26 26.48
C ALA A 476 15.04 14.76 26.88
N SER A 477 14.64 15.95 26.42
CA SER A 477 13.31 16.50 26.69
C SER A 477 12.17 15.86 25.89
N GLY A 478 12.48 15.13 24.81
CA GLY A 478 11.47 14.54 23.94
C GLY A 478 10.70 15.52 23.06
N ILE A 479 10.98 16.82 23.12
CA ILE A 479 10.19 17.86 22.42
C ILE A 479 10.15 17.69 20.89
N SER A 480 11.18 17.07 20.31
CA SER A 480 11.23 16.80 18.87
C SER A 480 10.12 15.84 18.39
N SER A 481 9.53 15.03 19.27
CA SER A 481 8.40 14.15 18.93
C SER A 481 7.14 14.91 18.52
N ALA A 482 7.01 16.19 18.87
CA ALA A 482 5.93 17.04 18.38
C ALA A 482 6.03 17.34 16.87
N PHE A 483 7.24 17.22 16.31
CA PHE A 483 7.55 17.51 14.91
C PHE A 483 7.84 16.25 14.10
N PHE A 484 8.31 15.18 14.75
CA PHE A 484 8.46 13.85 14.16
C PHE A 484 7.78 12.81 15.07
N PRO A 485 6.45 12.63 14.94
CA PRO A 485 5.65 11.87 15.90
C PRO A 485 5.55 10.37 15.60
N HIS A 486 5.92 9.93 14.40
CA HIS A 486 5.79 8.53 13.98
C HIS A 486 7.13 7.81 13.99
N GLY A 487 7.08 6.49 13.75
CA GLY A 487 8.29 5.70 13.56
C GLY A 487 8.97 6.00 12.22
N VAL A 488 10.30 5.90 12.16
CA VAL A 488 11.13 6.10 10.97
C VAL A 488 10.89 5.07 9.87
N GLY A 489 10.12 4.03 10.14
CA GLY A 489 9.71 3.03 9.17
C GLY A 489 9.31 1.72 9.80
N HIS A 490 9.01 0.76 8.94
CA HIS A 490 8.45 -0.53 9.29
C HIS A 490 8.87 -1.62 8.31
N SER A 491 8.71 -2.88 8.70
CA SER A 491 8.75 -4.02 7.78
C SER A 491 7.67 -3.88 6.70
N LEU A 492 8.02 -4.29 5.49
CA LEU A 492 7.14 -4.28 4.33
C LEU A 492 7.24 -5.61 3.59
N GLY A 493 6.12 -6.12 3.08
CA GLY A 493 6.06 -7.38 2.36
C GLY A 493 4.73 -7.54 1.66
N MET A 494 3.98 -8.59 2.01
CA MET A 494 2.63 -8.75 1.45
C MET A 494 1.62 -7.74 2.00
N ASP A 495 1.85 -7.29 3.22
CA ASP A 495 1.11 -6.20 3.83
C ASP A 495 2.06 -4.99 3.94
N VAL A 496 1.50 -3.78 3.77
CA VAL A 496 2.29 -2.53 3.85
C VAL A 496 2.99 -2.41 5.21
N HIS A 497 2.24 -2.63 6.30
CA HIS A 497 2.77 -2.80 7.65
C HIS A 497 2.87 -4.29 7.96
N ASP A 498 3.99 -4.91 7.61
CA ASP A 498 4.13 -6.36 7.57
C ASP A 498 4.40 -6.95 8.98
N VAL A 499 3.79 -8.11 9.27
CA VAL A 499 4.14 -8.99 10.41
C VAL A 499 4.32 -8.28 11.77
N PRO A 500 3.25 -7.70 12.37
CA PRO A 500 3.37 -6.78 13.50
C PRO A 500 3.95 -7.40 14.80
N GLU A 501 3.59 -8.64 15.15
CA GLU A 501 4.10 -9.29 16.37
C GLU A 501 5.55 -9.72 16.24
N ALA A 502 5.97 -10.15 15.04
CA ALA A 502 7.37 -10.43 14.78
C ALA A 502 8.21 -9.15 14.77
N SER A 503 7.70 -8.06 14.18
CA SER A 503 8.44 -6.79 14.04
C SER A 503 8.57 -6.01 15.34
N LYS A 504 7.55 -6.04 16.20
CA LYS A 504 7.53 -5.39 17.50
C LYS A 504 6.99 -6.35 18.57
N PRO A 505 7.80 -7.34 19.01
CA PRO A 505 7.35 -8.32 19.97
C PRO A 505 7.08 -7.67 21.33
N ALA A 506 6.04 -8.13 22.02
CA ALA A 506 5.67 -7.65 23.35
C ALA A 506 6.78 -7.87 24.39
N VAL A 507 7.50 -8.99 24.26
CA VAL A 507 8.73 -9.28 25.02
C VAL A 507 9.89 -9.27 24.04
N ASN A 508 10.76 -8.26 24.16
CA ASN A 508 11.88 -8.09 23.25
C ASN A 508 13.22 -8.22 23.99
N PRO A 509 13.91 -9.36 23.88
CA PRO A 509 15.18 -9.56 24.57
C PRO A 509 16.33 -8.76 23.97
N THR A 510 16.14 -8.14 22.80
CA THR A 510 17.17 -7.34 22.12
C THR A 510 17.24 -5.89 22.64
N ILE A 511 16.28 -5.50 23.48
CA ILE A 511 16.20 -4.15 24.08
C ILE A 511 16.45 -4.28 25.58
N GLN A 512 17.53 -3.68 26.05
CA GLN A 512 17.79 -3.51 27.47
C GLN A 512 17.15 -2.19 27.94
N ILE A 513 16.23 -2.26 28.90
CA ILE A 513 15.47 -1.09 29.38
C ILE A 513 16.42 -0.03 29.93
N GLU A 514 17.46 -0.43 30.66
CA GLU A 514 18.47 0.50 31.20
C GLU A 514 19.30 1.20 30.12
N GLU A 515 19.32 0.67 28.89
CA GLU A 515 20.11 1.19 27.76
C GLU A 515 19.27 1.98 26.74
N THR A 516 17.97 2.18 26.98
CA THR A 516 17.11 2.95 26.07
C THR A 516 17.60 4.40 26.03
N LYS A 517 18.16 4.81 24.89
CA LYS A 517 18.76 6.14 24.70
C LYS A 517 17.68 7.17 24.37
N GLY A 518 17.85 8.42 24.80
CA GLY A 518 16.88 9.49 24.49
C GLY A 518 15.58 9.40 25.30
N HIS A 519 14.50 9.98 24.78
CA HIS A 519 13.21 10.04 25.47
C HIS A 519 12.27 8.90 24.99
N GLU A 520 11.49 8.29 25.89
CA GLU A 520 10.63 7.12 25.60
C GLU A 520 9.62 7.35 24.45
N SER A 521 9.12 8.58 24.33
CA SER A 521 8.20 9.02 23.28
C SER A 521 8.72 8.75 21.86
N PHE A 522 10.04 8.67 21.63
CA PHE A 522 10.62 8.37 20.31
C PHE A 522 10.24 6.96 19.81
N TYR A 523 9.98 6.02 20.71
CA TYR A 523 9.81 4.60 20.37
C TYR A 523 8.35 4.14 20.40
N SER A 524 7.43 5.01 20.80
CA SER A 524 6.01 4.67 21.02
C SER A 524 5.35 4.15 19.74
N PHE A 525 5.59 4.85 18.62
CA PHE A 525 4.96 4.57 17.32
C PHE A 525 5.84 3.81 16.34
N LEU A 526 7.03 3.35 16.74
CA LEU A 526 7.81 2.40 15.94
C LEU A 526 7.01 1.11 15.73
N ARG A 527 7.06 0.58 14.51
CA ARG A 527 6.44 -0.72 14.13
C ARG A 527 7.46 -1.84 13.97
N LEU A 528 8.74 -1.50 13.82
CA LEU A 528 9.87 -2.40 13.91
C LEU A 528 10.72 -2.00 15.10
N ARG A 529 11.09 -2.96 15.95
CA ARG A 529 12.00 -2.74 17.09
C ARG A 529 12.96 -3.92 17.24
N LEU A 530 13.59 -4.33 16.15
CA LEU A 530 14.54 -5.45 16.12
C LEU A 530 15.86 -5.03 15.48
N PRO A 531 16.94 -5.82 15.69
CA PRO A 531 18.09 -5.82 14.81
C PRO A 531 17.68 -6.16 13.38
N LEU A 532 18.25 -5.45 12.41
CA LEU A 532 18.06 -5.75 11.00
C LEU A 532 18.74 -7.07 10.65
N GLU A 533 18.12 -7.84 9.76
CA GLU A 533 18.67 -9.08 9.21
C GLU A 533 18.71 -9.01 7.69
N LYS A 534 19.60 -9.78 7.08
CA LYS A 534 19.66 -9.95 5.62
C LYS A 534 18.27 -10.37 5.12
N ASN A 535 17.88 -9.80 3.98
CA ASN A 535 16.60 -10.01 3.32
C ASN A 535 15.37 -9.44 4.06
N MET A 536 15.52 -8.69 5.14
CA MET A 536 14.43 -7.82 5.58
C MET A 536 14.19 -6.74 4.52
N VAL A 537 12.93 -6.43 4.28
CA VAL A 537 12.52 -5.26 3.49
C VAL A 537 11.80 -4.30 4.42
N VAL A 538 12.24 -3.04 4.45
CA VAL A 538 11.74 -2.01 5.37
C VAL A 538 11.54 -0.69 4.64
N THR A 539 10.62 0.14 5.13
CA THR A 539 10.52 1.55 4.75
C THR A 539 11.52 2.40 5.54
N VAL A 540 11.98 3.50 4.93
CA VAL A 540 12.77 4.54 5.60
C VAL A 540 12.12 5.88 5.29
N GLU A 541 11.30 6.33 6.22
CA GLU A 541 10.29 7.39 6.06
C GLU A 541 10.40 8.51 7.11
N PRO A 542 11.56 9.15 7.34
CA PRO A 542 11.60 10.30 8.22
C PRO A 542 10.65 11.40 7.73
N GLY A 543 10.09 12.14 8.69
CA GLY A 543 9.21 13.26 8.40
C GLY A 543 9.30 14.39 9.41
N CYS A 544 8.89 15.58 8.99
CA CYS A 544 8.80 16.76 9.82
C CYS A 544 7.47 17.46 9.58
N TYR A 545 6.69 17.65 10.64
CA TYR A 545 5.31 18.13 10.59
C TYR A 545 5.08 19.29 11.54
N PHE A 546 4.29 20.26 11.08
CA PHE A 546 3.83 21.41 11.82
C PHE A 546 2.35 21.28 12.18
N SER A 547 2.00 20.15 12.81
CA SER A 547 0.62 19.89 13.22
C SER A 547 0.23 20.77 14.43
N PRO A 548 -0.84 21.57 14.34
CA PRO A 548 -1.28 22.42 15.44
C PRO A 548 -1.53 21.65 16.75
N HIS A 549 -2.10 20.45 16.64
CA HIS A 549 -2.44 19.60 17.79
C HIS A 549 -1.21 19.02 18.48
N LEU A 550 -0.18 18.64 17.70
CA LEU A 550 1.05 18.06 18.25
C LEU A 550 1.99 19.13 18.82
N ILE A 551 1.96 20.33 18.25
CA ILE A 551 2.79 21.45 18.70
C ILE A 551 2.18 22.14 19.93
N ALA A 552 0.85 22.17 20.08
CA ALA A 552 0.18 22.89 21.17
C ALA A 552 0.75 22.58 22.58
N PRO A 553 1.02 21.32 22.96
CA PRO A 553 1.57 21.00 24.29
C PRO A 553 3.00 21.51 24.53
N VAL A 554 3.77 21.73 23.46
CA VAL A 554 5.18 22.10 23.55
C VAL A 554 5.46 23.55 23.16
N ARG A 555 4.44 24.27 22.67
CA ARG A 555 4.55 25.60 22.07
C ARG A 555 5.28 26.59 22.99
N ASP A 556 4.94 26.62 24.27
CA ASP A 556 5.51 27.56 25.25
C ASP A 556 6.87 27.12 25.83
N SER A 557 7.47 26.06 25.28
CA SER A 557 8.79 25.58 25.74
C SER A 557 9.88 26.63 25.56
N LYS A 558 10.75 26.74 26.57
CA LYS A 558 11.94 27.61 26.53
C LYS A 558 12.92 27.23 25.41
N GLN A 559 12.83 26.00 24.90
CA GLN A 559 13.64 25.48 23.81
C GLN A 559 13.18 25.95 22.43
N ILE A 560 11.93 26.42 22.28
CA ILE A 560 11.38 26.86 20.99
C ILE A 560 11.53 28.38 20.83
N ASN A 561 11.88 28.81 19.62
CA ASN A 561 11.75 30.19 19.18
C ASN A 561 10.44 30.36 18.42
N LEU A 562 9.42 30.89 19.10
CA LEU A 562 8.07 31.02 18.54
C LEU A 562 7.99 31.91 17.30
N ASP A 563 8.78 32.97 17.23
CA ASP A 563 8.76 33.88 16.09
C ASP A 563 9.35 33.23 14.84
N VAL A 564 10.36 32.37 15.02
CA VAL A 564 10.90 31.57 13.93
C VAL A 564 9.94 30.46 13.54
N LEU A 565 9.38 29.72 14.52
CA LEU A 565 8.44 28.62 14.27
C LEU A 565 7.26 29.04 13.40
N LYS A 566 6.63 30.20 13.69
CA LYS A 566 5.48 30.73 12.93
C LYS A 566 5.72 30.81 11.41
N ARG A 567 6.97 31.00 10.98
CA ARG A 567 7.31 31.07 9.54
C ARG A 567 7.16 29.71 8.85
N TYR A 568 7.38 28.62 9.58
CA TYR A 568 7.35 27.26 9.05
C TYR A 568 6.00 26.56 9.21
N GLU A 569 5.09 27.07 10.05
CA GLU A 569 3.78 26.44 10.30
C GLU A 569 2.95 26.25 9.02
N GLY A 570 3.07 27.16 8.05
CA GLY A 570 2.40 27.08 6.76
C GLY A 570 2.91 25.95 5.83
N VAL A 571 4.08 25.36 6.12
CA VAL A 571 4.61 24.22 5.35
C VAL A 571 3.70 23.00 5.51
N GLY A 572 3.03 22.84 6.66
CA GLY A 572 2.26 21.64 6.95
C GLY A 572 3.17 20.48 7.31
N GLY A 573 3.69 19.76 6.32
CA GLY A 573 4.55 18.62 6.58
C GLY A 573 5.36 18.18 5.36
N VAL A 574 6.48 17.53 5.64
CA VAL A 574 7.31 16.87 4.64
C VAL A 574 7.64 15.47 5.13
N ARG A 575 7.45 14.48 4.26
CA ARG A 575 7.94 13.10 4.43
C ARG A 575 8.62 12.66 3.14
N ILE A 576 9.71 11.91 3.29
CA ILE A 576 10.42 11.28 2.18
C ILE A 576 10.62 9.83 2.59
N GLU A 577 10.10 8.92 1.77
CA GLU A 577 10.06 7.51 2.09
C GLU A 577 10.50 6.66 0.92
N ASP A 578 11.39 5.72 1.22
CA ASP A 578 11.90 4.72 0.30
C ASP A 578 11.77 3.33 0.91
N VAL A 579 11.57 2.33 0.06
CA VAL A 579 11.63 0.91 0.42
C VAL A 579 13.04 0.38 0.17
N VAL A 580 13.63 -0.21 1.20
CA VAL A 580 15.00 -0.76 1.12
C VAL A 580 15.03 -2.24 1.49
N LEU A 581 15.85 -3.00 0.75
CA LEU A 581 16.20 -4.38 1.03
C LEU A 581 17.52 -4.40 1.82
N ILE A 582 17.55 -5.05 2.98
CA ILE A 582 18.80 -5.25 3.73
C ILE A 582 19.62 -6.35 3.07
N THR A 583 20.86 -6.02 2.68
CA THR A 583 21.80 -6.94 2.04
C THR A 583 22.79 -7.50 3.06
N GLU A 584 23.82 -8.24 2.63
CA GLU A 584 24.82 -8.81 3.54
C GLU A 584 25.65 -7.75 4.27
N GLU A 585 25.96 -6.64 3.61
CA GLU A 585 26.87 -5.61 4.11
C GLU A 585 26.21 -4.22 4.25
N GLY A 586 24.97 -4.08 3.79
CA GLY A 586 24.29 -2.78 3.73
C GLY A 586 22.82 -2.89 3.36
N TYR A 587 22.43 -2.10 2.36
CA TYR A 587 21.08 -2.10 1.79
C TYR A 587 21.10 -1.89 0.26
N GLU A 588 20.01 -2.27 -0.40
CA GLU A 588 19.63 -1.88 -1.76
C GLU A 588 18.37 -1.03 -1.68
N ASN A 589 18.34 0.14 -2.34
CA ASN A 589 17.11 0.94 -2.44
C ASN A 589 16.26 0.42 -3.61
N LEU A 590 15.06 -0.07 -3.31
CA LEU A 590 14.11 -0.57 -4.31
C LEU A 590 13.28 0.56 -4.93
N THR A 591 13.17 1.69 -4.26
CA THR A 591 12.50 2.90 -4.76
C THR A 591 13.38 3.58 -5.79
N THR A 592 12.82 3.84 -6.98
CA THR A 592 13.59 4.34 -8.14
C THR A 592 13.31 5.80 -8.48
N VAL A 593 12.18 6.35 -8.00
CA VAL A 593 11.89 7.78 -8.14
C VAL A 593 12.84 8.58 -7.26
N LEU A 594 13.45 9.65 -7.77
CA LEU A 594 14.47 10.37 -7.02
C LEU A 594 13.85 11.29 -5.95
N SER A 595 14.66 11.67 -4.96
CA SER A 595 14.29 12.59 -3.87
C SER A 595 15.22 13.81 -3.78
N ASP A 596 16.24 13.91 -4.63
CA ASP A 596 17.13 15.08 -4.63
C ASP A 596 16.36 16.36 -5.01
N VAL A 597 16.60 17.44 -4.26
CA VAL A 597 15.87 18.71 -4.39
C VAL A 597 15.89 19.23 -5.82
N ALA A 598 17.06 19.24 -6.45
CA ALA A 598 17.22 19.72 -7.81
C ALA A 598 16.43 18.90 -8.83
N TRP A 599 16.30 17.59 -8.59
CA TRP A 599 15.52 16.72 -9.45
C TRP A 599 14.02 16.97 -9.25
N ILE A 600 13.53 17.00 -8.00
CA ILE A 600 12.12 17.27 -7.66
C ILE A 600 11.68 18.61 -8.23
N GLU A 601 12.44 19.67 -7.99
CA GLU A 601 12.17 21.00 -8.53
C GLU A 601 12.31 21.04 -10.06
N GLY A 602 13.22 20.26 -10.65
CA GLY A 602 13.39 20.16 -12.09
C GLY A 602 12.18 19.52 -12.77
N VAL A 603 11.71 18.38 -12.26
CA VAL A 603 10.54 17.67 -12.82
C VAL A 603 9.24 18.46 -12.59
N CYS A 604 9.04 19.03 -11.40
CA CYS A 604 7.81 19.77 -11.07
C CYS A 604 7.72 21.15 -11.75
N SER A 605 8.84 21.70 -12.22
CA SER A 605 8.86 22.93 -13.03
C SER A 605 8.77 22.66 -14.54
N GLY A 606 8.88 21.41 -14.96
CA GLY A 606 8.95 21.00 -16.36
C GLY A 606 10.29 21.35 -17.04
N GLU A 607 11.36 21.51 -16.25
CA GLU A 607 12.74 21.62 -16.75
C GLU A 607 13.30 20.25 -17.20
N LEU A 608 12.75 19.14 -16.66
CA LEU A 608 13.16 17.75 -16.90
C LEU A 608 12.10 16.89 -17.59
#